data_AF-A0A9J6PNZ7-F1
#
_entry.id   AF-A0A9J6PNZ7-F1
#
_cell.length_a   1.000
_cell.length_b   1.000
_cell.length_c   1.000
_cell.angle_alpha   90.00
_cell.angle_beta   90.00
_cell.angle_gamma   90.00
#
_symmetry.space_group_name_H-M   'P 1'
#
loop_
_entity.id
_entity.type
_entity.pdbx_description
1 polymer ?
#
loop_
_entity_poly.entity_id
_entity_poly.type
_entity_poly.pdbx_seq_one_letter_code
_entity_poly.pdbx_strand_id
1 'polypeptide(L)'
;MTTYQINYDFGQTNLKSITDAIKDLNVGKDTEIIIFNNAGGSAQLAVDLTHAIIFSEAISIKIIVVGFAHSAAAFVVMSVYMYGSGNVNITFPEPISLMYHRPRQINPKTGLSYFDLHSEICIEYDKLMNKWIKRFEVSYNDQEAYYTNHEYVVIIK
;
A
#
# COMPACT_ATOMS: atom_id res chain seq x y z
N MET A 1 -14.85 -14.69 -8.68
CA MET A 1 -13.83 -13.73 -8.24
C MET A 1 -14.02 -12.46 -9.04
N THR A 2 -14.24 -11.32 -8.37
CA THR A 2 -14.39 -10.01 -9.02
C THR A 2 -13.01 -9.36 -9.13
N THR A 3 -12.68 -8.76 -10.28
CA THR A 3 -11.39 -8.08 -10.48
C THR A 3 -11.54 -6.57 -10.37
N TYR A 4 -10.68 -5.94 -9.56
CA TYR A 4 -10.57 -4.50 -9.42
C TYR A 4 -9.17 -4.06 -9.83
N GLN A 5 -9.10 -3.22 -10.86
CA GLN A 5 -7.84 -2.58 -11.23
C GLN A 5 -7.73 -1.23 -10.53
N ILE A 6 -6.65 -1.03 -9.77
CA ILE A 6 -6.28 0.21 -9.10
C ILE A 6 -5.11 0.82 -9.87
N ASN A 7 -5.40 1.86 -10.65
CA ASN A 7 -4.42 2.55 -11.49
C ASN A 7 -4.32 4.03 -11.14
N TYR A 8 -3.20 4.63 -11.51
CA TYR A 8 -2.99 6.07 -11.45
C TYR A 8 -3.01 6.64 -12.86
N ASP A 9 -3.92 7.57 -13.12
CA ASP A 9 -4.09 8.21 -14.43
C ASP A 9 -4.19 9.73 -14.27
N PHE A 10 -3.43 10.48 -15.06
CA PHE A 10 -3.34 11.95 -15.04
C PHE A 10 -3.31 12.59 -13.63
N GLY A 11 -2.57 12.00 -12.70
CA GLY A 11 -2.43 12.56 -11.36
C GLY A 11 -3.39 11.99 -10.31
N GLN A 12 -4.29 11.07 -10.69
CA GLN A 12 -5.37 10.60 -9.83
C GLN A 12 -5.47 9.08 -9.80
N THR A 13 -5.64 8.53 -8.59
CA THR A 13 -5.99 7.12 -8.41
C THR A 13 -7.49 6.93 -8.50
N ASN A 14 -7.92 5.85 -9.15
CA ASN A 14 -9.33 5.52 -9.31
C ASN A 14 -9.99 5.01 -8.00
N LEU A 15 -10.33 5.95 -7.12
CA LEU A 15 -10.84 5.64 -5.77
C LEU A 15 -12.07 4.73 -5.76
N LYS A 16 -12.89 4.72 -6.83
CA LYS A 16 -14.05 3.84 -6.95
C LYS A 16 -13.68 2.36 -6.87
N SER A 17 -12.62 1.93 -7.57
CA SER A 17 -12.18 0.53 -7.56
C SER A 17 -11.75 0.10 -6.15
N ILE A 18 -11.13 1.00 -5.40
CA ILE A 18 -10.74 0.76 -4.01
C ILE A 18 -11.99 0.57 -3.13
N THR A 19 -12.94 1.51 -3.21
CA THR A 19 -14.17 1.45 -2.41
C THR A 19 -15.02 0.22 -2.74
N ASP A 20 -15.14 -0.14 -4.01
CA ASP A 20 -15.89 -1.34 -4.41
C ASP A 20 -15.18 -2.62 -3.93
N ALA A 21 -13.84 -2.69 -4.01
CA ALA A 21 -13.07 -3.81 -3.49
C ALA A 21 -13.25 -3.97 -1.98
N ILE A 22 -13.17 -2.88 -1.21
CA ILE A 22 -13.43 -2.88 0.24
C ILE A 22 -14.82 -3.45 0.54
N LYS A 23 -15.84 -3.00 -0.20
CA LYS A 23 -17.22 -3.46 -0.01
C LYS A 23 -17.35 -4.96 -0.23
N ASP A 24 -16.75 -5.50 -1.29
CA ASP A 24 -16.84 -6.91 -1.62
C ASP A 24 -16.02 -7.78 -0.64
N LEU A 25 -14.83 -7.33 -0.25
CA LEU A 25 -14.00 -7.99 0.77
C LEU A 25 -14.68 -8.05 2.15
N ASN A 26 -15.37 -6.98 2.55
CA ASN A 26 -16.10 -6.91 3.84
C ASN A 26 -17.29 -7.86 3.92
N VAL A 27 -17.79 -8.37 2.79
CA VAL A 27 -18.85 -9.40 2.75
C VAL A 27 -18.31 -10.78 2.36
N GLY A 28 -16.99 -10.98 2.46
CA GLY A 28 -16.34 -12.27 2.25
C GLY A 28 -16.31 -12.73 0.79
N LYS A 29 -16.37 -11.81 -0.19
CA LYS A 29 -16.28 -12.20 -1.60
C LYS A 29 -14.84 -12.35 -2.06
N ASP A 30 -14.59 -13.44 -2.77
CA ASP A 30 -13.32 -13.66 -3.48
C ASP A 30 -13.03 -12.55 -4.47
N THR A 31 -11.86 -11.95 -4.33
CA THR A 31 -11.50 -10.71 -5.00
C THR A 31 -10.10 -10.79 -5.60
N GLU A 32 -9.93 -10.24 -6.79
CA GLU A 32 -8.65 -10.00 -7.42
C GLU A 32 -8.41 -8.49 -7.50
N ILE A 33 -7.25 -8.03 -7.04
CA ILE A 33 -6.85 -6.63 -7.03
C ILE A 33 -5.58 -6.50 -7.86
N ILE A 34 -5.63 -5.66 -8.90
CA ILE A 34 -4.48 -5.37 -9.74
C ILE A 34 -4.03 -3.94 -9.43
N ILE A 35 -2.86 -3.78 -8.82
CA ILE A 35 -2.23 -2.48 -8.60
C ILE A 35 -1.30 -2.24 -9.79
N PHE A 36 -1.66 -1.32 -10.68
CA PHE A 36 -0.93 -1.06 -11.93
C PHE A 36 -0.41 0.37 -11.96
N ASN A 37 0.92 0.54 -12.04
CA ASN A 37 1.59 1.84 -12.17
C ASN A 37 0.97 2.92 -11.26
N ASN A 38 0.89 2.62 -9.96
CA ASN A 38 0.13 3.45 -9.04
C ASN A 38 1.06 4.33 -8.18
N ALA A 39 0.94 5.66 -8.32
CA ALA A 39 1.79 6.62 -7.63
C ALA A 39 1.32 6.98 -6.21
N GLY A 40 0.19 6.46 -5.73
CA GLY A 40 -0.36 6.79 -4.42
C GLY A 40 -1.87 7.01 -4.42
N GLY A 41 -2.37 7.86 -3.52
CA GLY A 41 -3.80 8.13 -3.42
C GLY A 41 -4.20 8.52 -2.01
N SER A 42 -5.45 8.26 -1.65
CA SER A 42 -5.94 8.51 -0.29
C SER A 42 -5.26 7.55 0.69
N ALA A 43 -4.50 8.11 1.64
CA ALA A 43 -3.85 7.34 2.69
C ALA A 43 -4.87 6.59 3.57
N GLN A 44 -6.03 7.20 3.83
CA GLN A 44 -7.12 6.56 4.58
C GLN A 44 -7.65 5.34 3.82
N LEU A 45 -7.94 5.48 2.51
CA LEU A 45 -8.45 4.36 1.72
C LEU A 45 -7.43 3.22 1.60
N ALA A 46 -6.13 3.50 1.63
CA ALA A 46 -5.11 2.46 1.69
C ALA A 46 -5.15 1.69 3.01
N VAL A 47 -5.38 2.36 4.15
CA VAL A 47 -5.59 1.71 5.45
C VAL A 47 -6.86 0.86 5.42
N ASP A 48 -7.97 1.43 4.94
CA ASP A 48 -9.26 0.75 4.88
C ASP A 48 -9.20 -0.49 3.97
N LEU A 49 -8.57 -0.37 2.79
CA LEU A 49 -8.35 -1.49 1.88
C LEU A 49 -7.48 -2.58 2.51
N THR A 50 -6.41 -2.18 3.19
CA THR A 50 -5.52 -3.11 3.89
C THR A 50 -6.28 -3.89 4.97
N HIS A 51 -7.08 -3.21 5.78
CA HIS A 51 -7.91 -3.87 6.79
C HIS A 51 -8.93 -4.81 6.15
N ALA A 52 -9.61 -4.38 5.09
CA ALA A 52 -10.56 -5.21 4.38
C ALA A 52 -9.90 -6.48 3.82
N ILE A 53 -8.66 -6.40 3.31
CA ILE A 53 -7.91 -7.56 2.81
C ILE A 53 -7.52 -8.50 3.97
N ILE A 54 -6.88 -7.99 5.01
CA ILE A 54 -6.31 -8.80 6.11
C ILE A 54 -7.41 -9.50 6.92
N PHE A 55 -8.55 -8.85 7.12
CA PHE A 55 -9.63 -9.36 7.96
C PHE A 55 -10.81 -9.95 7.17
N SER A 56 -10.68 -10.10 5.85
CA SER A 56 -11.75 -10.69 5.03
C SER A 56 -11.98 -12.16 5.35
N GLU A 57 -13.25 -12.57 5.33
CA GLU A 57 -13.66 -13.98 5.35
C GLU A 57 -13.65 -14.64 3.95
N ALA A 58 -13.18 -13.93 2.91
CA ALA A 58 -13.09 -14.47 1.56
C ALA A 58 -12.20 -15.72 1.52
N ILE A 59 -12.53 -16.68 0.65
CA ILE A 59 -11.78 -17.93 0.51
C ILE A 59 -10.47 -17.67 -0.24
N SER A 60 -10.50 -16.75 -1.20
CA SER A 60 -9.33 -16.41 -2.01
C SER A 60 -9.28 -14.92 -2.35
N ILE A 61 -8.15 -14.29 -2.01
CA ILE A 61 -7.82 -12.93 -2.39
C ILE A 61 -6.53 -12.96 -3.21
N LYS A 62 -6.56 -12.40 -4.41
CA LYS A 62 -5.38 -12.28 -5.28
C LYS A 62 -4.97 -10.82 -5.40
N ILE A 63 -3.69 -10.57 -5.25
CA ILE A 63 -3.11 -9.23 -5.42
C ILE A 63 -1.98 -9.34 -6.44
N ILE A 64 -2.09 -8.56 -7.51
CA ILE A 64 -1.11 -8.52 -8.60
C ILE A 64 -0.58 -7.10 -8.66
N VAL A 65 0.73 -6.93 -8.53
CA VAL A 65 1.36 -5.61 -8.60
C VAL A 65 2.23 -5.54 -9.85
N VAL A 66 1.98 -4.55 -10.71
CA VAL A 66 2.62 -4.42 -12.02
C VAL A 66 3.21 -3.01 -12.15
N GLY A 67 4.45 -2.92 -12.63
CA GLY A 67 5.24 -1.70 -12.73
C GLY A 67 5.69 -1.17 -11.38
N PHE A 68 4.98 -0.16 -10.86
CA PHE A 68 5.32 0.48 -9.58
C PHE A 68 4.10 0.66 -8.67
N ALA A 69 4.35 0.66 -7.36
CA ALA A 69 3.37 1.01 -6.34
C ALA A 69 4.03 1.93 -5.31
N HIS A 70 3.63 3.20 -5.30
CA HIS A 70 4.23 4.22 -4.44
C HIS A 70 3.22 4.74 -3.40
N SER A 71 3.74 5.41 -2.37
CA SER A 71 2.96 6.11 -1.35
C SER A 71 1.88 5.21 -0.74
N ALA A 72 0.61 5.63 -0.79
CA ALA A 72 -0.52 4.85 -0.31
C ALA A 72 -0.65 3.45 -0.94
N ALA A 73 -0.27 3.27 -2.21
CA ALA A 73 -0.26 1.95 -2.83
C ALA A 73 0.87 1.07 -2.29
N ALA A 74 2.05 1.65 -2.03
CA ALA A 74 3.15 0.94 -1.36
C ALA A 74 2.72 0.45 0.03
N PHE A 75 1.98 1.27 0.79
CA PHE A 75 1.43 0.87 2.08
C PHE A 75 0.55 -0.39 1.99
N VAL A 76 -0.34 -0.47 1.00
CA VAL A 76 -1.19 -1.66 0.79
C VAL A 76 -0.33 -2.88 0.49
N VAL A 77 0.58 -2.78 -0.47
CA VAL A 77 1.45 -3.89 -0.89
C VAL A 77 2.30 -4.40 0.27
N MET A 78 2.98 -3.49 0.98
CA MET A 78 3.82 -3.84 2.12
C MET A 78 3.00 -4.45 3.27
N SER A 79 1.81 -3.91 3.54
CA SER A 79 0.95 -4.46 4.61
C SER A 79 0.48 -5.86 4.29
N VAL A 80 0.02 -6.11 3.06
CA VAL A 80 -0.38 -7.45 2.61
C VAL A 80 0.79 -8.41 2.68
N TYR A 81 1.97 -7.99 2.24
CA TYR A 81 3.15 -8.84 2.28
C TYR A 81 3.56 -9.21 3.72
N MET A 82 3.37 -8.28 4.68
CA MET A 82 3.72 -8.52 6.09
C MET A 82 2.65 -9.27 6.87
N TYR A 83 1.38 -9.05 6.58
CA TYR A 83 0.26 -9.43 7.44
C TYR A 83 -0.84 -10.23 6.73
N GLY A 84 -0.72 -10.46 5.42
CA GLY A 84 -1.67 -11.26 4.67
C GLY A 84 -1.83 -12.65 5.28
N SER A 85 -3.07 -13.08 5.46
CA SER A 85 -3.43 -14.42 5.90
C SER A 85 -3.29 -15.45 4.76
N GLY A 86 -3.42 -16.74 5.07
CA GLY A 86 -3.17 -17.82 4.10
C GLY A 86 -4.10 -17.86 2.88
N ASN A 87 -5.21 -17.13 2.90
CA ASN A 87 -6.14 -16.92 1.77
C ASN A 87 -5.70 -15.78 0.83
N VAL A 88 -4.69 -14.98 1.21
CA VAL A 88 -4.18 -13.86 0.41
C VAL A 88 -2.93 -14.30 -0.36
N ASN A 89 -2.98 -14.19 -1.68
CA ASN A 89 -1.84 -14.46 -2.56
C ASN A 89 -1.43 -13.16 -3.27
N ILE A 90 -0.21 -12.70 -3.00
CA ILE A 90 0.38 -11.55 -3.68
C ILE A 90 1.44 -12.01 -4.69
N THR A 91 1.42 -11.43 -5.89
CA THR A 91 2.33 -11.77 -6.98
C THR A 91 2.94 -10.53 -7.62
N PHE A 92 4.19 -10.69 -8.05
CA PHE A 92 4.99 -9.70 -8.77
C PHE A 92 5.44 -10.37 -10.07
N PRO A 93 4.71 -10.18 -11.19
CA PRO A 93 5.04 -10.84 -12.46
C PRO A 93 6.32 -10.30 -13.11
N GLU A 94 6.82 -9.17 -12.61
CA GLU A 94 8.04 -8.50 -13.04
C GLU A 94 8.69 -7.81 -11.82
N PRO A 95 9.96 -7.38 -11.91
CA PRO A 95 10.56 -6.58 -10.87
C PRO A 95 9.76 -5.29 -10.65
N ILE A 96 9.35 -5.03 -9.41
CA ILE A 96 8.55 -3.85 -9.08
C ILE A 96 9.31 -2.86 -8.22
N SER A 97 9.01 -1.57 -8.41
CA SER A 97 9.46 -0.50 -7.51
C SER A 97 8.36 -0.20 -6.49
N LEU A 98 8.68 -0.39 -5.21
CA LEU A 98 7.90 0.11 -4.10
C LEU A 98 8.57 1.37 -3.56
N MET A 99 7.84 2.47 -3.45
CA MET A 99 8.33 3.70 -2.81
C MET A 99 7.37 4.07 -1.70
N TYR A 100 7.74 3.79 -0.47
CA TYR A 100 6.94 4.08 0.69
C TYR A 100 7.31 5.41 1.31
N HIS A 101 6.31 6.20 1.70
CA HIS A 101 6.53 7.30 2.61
C HIS A 101 5.32 7.47 3.52
N ARG A 102 5.53 8.06 4.69
CA ARG A 102 4.44 8.47 5.59
C ARG A 102 3.52 9.48 4.88
N PRO A 103 2.20 9.50 5.09
CA PRO A 103 1.34 10.50 4.47
C PRO A 103 1.64 11.89 5.02
N ARG A 104 1.50 12.90 4.17
CA ARG A 104 1.54 14.29 4.65
C ARG A 104 0.24 14.65 5.35
N GLN A 105 0.32 15.44 6.40
CA GLN A 105 -0.83 16.02 7.10
C GLN A 105 -0.81 17.54 6.94
N ILE A 106 -1.99 18.13 6.83
CA ILE A 106 -2.14 19.59 6.81
C ILE A 106 -2.08 20.09 8.24
N ASN A 107 -1.17 21.03 8.53
CA ASN A 107 -1.16 21.74 9.78
C ASN A 107 -2.37 22.69 9.83
N PRO A 108 -3.31 22.53 10.78
CA PRO A 108 -4.50 23.39 10.83
C PRO A 108 -4.17 24.85 11.16
N LYS A 109 -2.99 25.14 11.74
CA LYS A 109 -2.56 26.50 12.08
C LYS A 109 -1.88 27.22 10.91
N THR A 110 -1.14 26.49 10.07
CA THR A 110 -0.35 27.10 8.98
C THR A 110 -0.89 26.80 7.59
N GLY A 111 -1.79 25.83 7.44
CA GLY A 111 -2.27 25.33 6.15
C GLY A 111 -1.23 24.55 5.34
N LEU A 112 0.00 24.42 5.85
CA LEU A 112 1.10 23.75 5.17
C LEU A 112 1.08 22.25 5.44
N SER A 113 1.58 21.47 4.48
CA SER A 113 1.59 20.01 4.51
C SER A 113 2.94 19.47 4.97
N TYR A 114 2.95 18.61 5.99
CA TYR A 114 4.18 18.07 6.59
C TYR A 114 4.09 16.56 6.80
N PHE A 115 5.24 15.89 6.75
CA PHE A 115 5.35 14.45 6.98
C PHE A 115 5.41 14.07 8.47
N ASP A 116 5.78 14.99 9.36
CA ASP A 116 6.08 14.72 10.77
C ASP A 116 4.87 14.91 11.71
N LEU A 117 3.80 15.53 11.24
CA LEU A 117 2.60 15.80 12.01
C LEU A 117 1.82 14.52 12.40
N HIS A 118 1.57 14.39 13.70
CA HIS A 118 0.89 13.23 14.28
C HIS A 118 -0.58 13.14 13.85
N SER A 119 -1.00 11.95 13.42
CA SER A 119 -2.40 11.60 13.12
C SER A 119 -2.59 10.08 13.26
N GLU A 120 -3.83 9.62 13.42
CA GLU A 120 -4.12 8.17 13.50
C GLU A 120 -3.63 7.41 12.26
N ILE A 121 -3.80 7.99 11.07
CA ILE A 121 -3.29 7.41 9.81
C ILE A 121 -1.75 7.32 9.85
N CYS A 122 -1.08 8.37 10.31
CA CYS A 122 0.38 8.37 10.43
C CYS A 122 0.88 7.25 11.37
N ILE A 123 0.16 6.98 12.47
CA ILE A 123 0.50 5.89 13.40
C ILE A 123 0.46 4.53 12.69
N GLU A 124 -0.54 4.26 11.86
CA GLU A 124 -0.63 2.98 11.11
C GLU A 124 0.53 2.83 10.12
N TYR A 125 0.90 3.93 9.44
CA TYR A 125 2.07 3.96 8.57
C TYR A 125 3.37 3.72 9.36
N ASP A 126 3.55 4.35 10.52
CA ASP A 126 4.76 4.18 11.34
C ASP A 126 4.86 2.74 11.87
N LYS A 127 3.74 2.11 12.26
CA LYS A 127 3.71 0.70 12.69
C LYS A 127 4.19 -0.25 11.59
N LEU A 128 3.70 -0.05 10.35
CA LEU A 128 4.12 -0.87 9.20
C LEU A 128 5.61 -0.69 8.92
N MET A 129 6.07 0.56 8.84
CA MET A 129 7.47 0.86 8.53
C MET A 129 8.44 0.24 9.55
N ASN A 130 8.14 0.39 10.84
CA ASN A 130 8.94 -0.19 11.92
C ASN A 130 9.07 -1.73 11.85
N LYS A 131 8.06 -2.41 11.32
CA LYS A 131 8.10 -3.87 11.11
C LYS A 131 8.80 -4.22 9.80
N TRP A 132 8.61 -3.43 8.75
CA TRP A 132 9.25 -3.64 7.45
C TRP A 132 10.77 -3.55 7.53
N ILE A 133 11.31 -2.51 8.17
CA ILE A 133 12.76 -2.31 8.36
C ILE A 133 13.40 -3.47 9.14
N LYS A 134 12.67 -4.08 10.08
CA LYS A 134 13.15 -5.26 10.83
C LYS A 134 13.18 -6.53 9.98
N ARG A 135 12.29 -6.64 8.99
CA ARG A 135 12.23 -7.81 8.11
C ARG A 135 13.24 -7.71 6.97
N PHE A 136 13.41 -6.51 6.44
CA PHE A 136 14.35 -6.20 5.38
C PHE A 136 15.37 -5.21 5.95
N GLU A 137 16.33 -5.75 6.71
CA GLU A 137 17.43 -4.94 7.25
C GLU A 137 18.13 -4.25 6.09
N VAL A 138 18.12 -2.91 6.13
CA VAL A 138 18.52 -2.04 5.02
C VAL A 138 19.96 -2.37 4.61
N SER A 139 20.18 -2.97 3.44
CA SER A 139 21.50 -2.86 2.82
C SER A 139 21.62 -1.42 2.32
N TYR A 140 22.74 -0.73 2.56
CA TYR A 140 23.12 0.55 1.90
C TYR A 140 24.40 0.30 1.06
N ASN A 141 24.41 0.64 -0.24
CA ASN A 141 25.39 0.31 -1.30
C ASN A 141 25.40 -1.11 -1.93
N ASP A 142 24.29 -1.57 -2.54
CA ASP A 142 24.20 -2.54 -3.69
C ASP A 142 22.73 -3.04 -3.87
N GLN A 143 21.76 -2.13 -4.07
CA GLN A 143 20.56 -2.08 -3.22
C GLN A 143 19.25 -2.72 -3.74
N GLU A 144 18.63 -3.58 -2.91
CA GLU A 144 17.20 -3.91 -2.98
C GLU A 144 16.32 -2.91 -2.19
N ALA A 145 16.89 -2.01 -1.37
CA ALA A 145 16.17 -0.93 -0.70
C ALA A 145 17.04 0.32 -0.40
N TYR A 146 16.53 1.56 -0.47
CA TYR A 146 17.25 2.80 -0.09
C TYR A 146 16.32 3.87 0.53
N TYR A 147 16.87 4.77 1.38
CA TYR A 147 16.12 5.80 2.13
C TYR A 147 16.44 7.24 1.71
N THR A 148 15.47 8.03 1.27
CA THR A 148 15.65 9.42 0.81
C THR A 148 15.05 10.44 1.78
N ASN A 149 15.60 10.57 3.00
CA ASN A 149 15.15 11.49 4.07
C ASN A 149 13.71 11.32 4.58
N HIS A 150 12.77 10.83 3.75
CA HIS A 150 11.34 10.65 4.00
C HIS A 150 10.71 9.48 3.22
N GLU A 151 11.40 8.88 2.25
CA GLU A 151 10.88 7.78 1.43
C GLU A 151 11.80 6.57 1.51
N TYR A 152 11.21 5.38 1.55
CA TYR A 152 11.90 4.10 1.47
C TYR A 152 11.55 3.45 0.16
N VAL A 153 12.53 3.25 -0.70
CA VAL A 153 12.35 2.55 -1.98
C VAL A 153 12.82 1.13 -1.82
N VAL A 154 12.07 0.16 -2.34
CA VAL A 154 12.40 -1.27 -2.35
C VAL A 154 12.14 -1.84 -3.74
N ILE A 155 13.07 -2.60 -4.30
CA ILE A 155 12.87 -3.34 -5.55
C ILE A 155 12.60 -4.81 -5.19
N ILE A 156 11.39 -5.28 -5.47
CA ILE A 156 11.06 -6.70 -5.31
C ILE A 156 11.28 -7.39 -6.65
N LYS A 157 12.10 -8.45 -6.65
CA LYS A 157 12.41 -9.28 -7.82
C LYS A 157 11.57 -10.54 -7.85
#